data_AF-A0A7K2NQS9-F1
#
_entry.id   AF-A0A7K2NQS9-F1
#
_cell.length_a   1.000
_cell.length_b   1.000
_cell.length_c   1.000
_cell.angle_alpha   90.00
_cell.angle_beta   90.00
_cell.angle_gamma   90.00
#
_symmetry.space_group_name_H-M   'P 1'
#
loop_
_entity.id
_entity.type
_entity.pdbx_description
1 polymer ?
#
loop_
_entity_poly.entity_id
_entity_poly.type
_entity_poly.pdbx_seq_one_letter_code
_entity_poly.pdbx_strand_id
1 'polypeptide(L)'
;DIPDGHAEVLVDGTDQRVPVERGRVRCNAFPFVVLTSNGEREFPPAFLRRCVSLRLRQPDDDHLAEIVRAHLGEPDGYARQLIHRFLSRVGSGELATDQLLNAIYLARSSGLGADSLDELAEQLMPYLGRSAQPDAF
;
A
#
# COMPACT_ATOMS: atom_id res chain seq x y z
N ASP A 1 11.94 -19.93 9.75
CA ASP A 1 11.71 -20.31 11.16
C ASP A 1 12.06 -19.16 12.07
N ILE A 2 11.19 -18.85 13.02
CA ILE A 2 11.50 -17.92 14.11
C ILE A 2 12.29 -18.73 15.14
N PRO A 3 13.57 -18.39 15.43
CA PRO A 3 14.35 -19.11 16.44
C PRO A 3 13.57 -19.08 17.76
N ASP A 4 13.42 -20.25 18.40
CA ASP A 4 12.68 -20.46 19.66
C ASP A 4 11.17 -20.20 19.66
N GLY A 5 10.57 -19.86 18.51
CA GLY A 5 9.13 -19.60 18.41
C GLY A 5 8.68 -18.38 19.21
N HIS A 6 9.59 -17.44 19.49
CA HIS A 6 9.33 -16.21 20.21
C HIS A 6 9.28 -15.02 19.26
N ALA A 7 8.19 -14.25 19.26
CA ALA A 7 8.03 -13.05 18.46
C ALA A 7 7.62 -11.85 19.33
N GLU A 8 8.17 -10.68 19.06
CA GLU A 8 7.76 -9.43 19.72
C GLU A 8 6.82 -8.65 18.80
N VAL A 9 5.58 -8.42 19.23
CA VAL A 9 4.54 -7.71 18.45
C VAL A 9 4.13 -6.41 19.11
N LEU A 10 3.79 -5.39 18.32
CA LEU A 10 3.29 -4.11 18.82
C LEU A 10 1.83 -4.23 19.28
N VAL A 11 1.49 -3.60 20.38
CA VAL A 11 0.11 -3.41 20.83
C VAL A 11 -0.49 -2.21 20.11
N ASP A 12 -1.64 -2.40 19.48
CA ASP A 12 -2.35 -1.36 18.73
C ASP A 12 -2.54 -0.07 19.54
N GLY A 13 -2.31 1.07 18.90
CA GLY A 13 -2.38 2.39 19.51
C GLY A 13 -1.27 2.72 20.51
N THR A 14 -0.20 1.90 20.60
CA THR A 14 0.91 2.12 21.54
C THR A 14 2.26 1.77 20.92
N ASP A 15 3.34 2.22 21.56
CA ASP A 15 4.71 1.78 21.25
C ASP A 15 5.13 0.54 22.07
N GLN A 16 4.21 -0.04 22.84
CA GLN A 16 4.49 -1.20 23.68
C GLN A 16 4.63 -2.45 22.81
N ARG A 17 5.71 -3.20 23.02
CA ARG A 17 5.89 -4.55 22.48
C ARG A 17 5.54 -5.61 23.51
N VAL A 18 4.91 -6.68 23.05
CA VAL A 18 4.55 -7.84 23.87
C VAL A 18 5.05 -9.13 23.22
N PRO A 19 5.53 -10.10 24.02
CA PRO A 19 5.99 -11.37 23.51
C PRO A 19 4.82 -12.27 23.11
N VAL A 20 5.00 -12.97 22.00
CA VAL A 20 4.15 -14.04 21.50
C VAL A 20 4.98 -15.32 21.46
N GLU A 21 4.70 -16.20 22.42
CA GLU A 21 5.38 -17.48 22.55
C GLU A 21 4.66 -18.58 21.77
N ARG A 22 5.43 -19.32 20.96
CA ARG A 22 4.97 -20.44 20.14
C ARG A 22 3.75 -20.08 19.27
N GLY A 23 3.67 -18.83 18.82
CA GLY A 23 2.56 -18.33 18.00
C GLY A 23 1.20 -18.29 18.71
N ARG A 24 1.15 -18.34 20.05
CA ARG A 24 -0.11 -18.34 20.81
C ARG A 24 -0.53 -16.94 21.20
N VAL A 25 -1.73 -16.56 20.78
CA VAL A 25 -2.40 -15.33 21.21
C VAL A 25 -3.66 -15.71 21.98
N ARG A 26 -3.85 -15.14 23.18
CA ARG A 26 -5.07 -15.31 23.98
C ARG A 26 -5.98 -14.10 23.79
N CYS A 27 -7.22 -14.35 23.40
CA CYS A 27 -8.21 -13.31 23.16
C CYS A 27 -9.39 -13.48 24.13
N ASN A 28 -9.90 -12.36 24.66
CA ASN A 28 -11.14 -12.36 25.46
C ASN A 28 -12.41 -12.47 24.59
N ALA A 29 -12.27 -12.19 23.29
CA ALA A 29 -13.32 -12.32 22.28
C ALA A 29 -12.85 -13.25 21.15
N PHE A 30 -13.79 -13.72 20.33
CA PHE A 30 -13.46 -14.54 19.18
C PHE A 30 -12.57 -13.74 18.19
N PRO A 31 -11.39 -14.26 17.78
CA PRO A 31 -10.46 -13.50 16.98
C PRO A 31 -10.94 -13.38 15.53
N PHE A 32 -10.80 -12.17 14.97
CA PHE A 32 -10.86 -11.95 13.53
C PHE A 32 -9.42 -11.86 12.99
N VAL A 33 -9.07 -12.76 12.07
CA VAL A 33 -7.69 -12.89 11.58
C VAL A 33 -7.64 -12.48 10.10
N VAL A 34 -6.81 -11.48 9.80
CA VAL A 34 -6.52 -11.03 8.44
C VAL A 34 -5.08 -11.39 8.09
N LEU A 35 -4.89 -11.93 6.90
CA LEU A 35 -3.57 -12.29 6.37
C LEU A 35 -3.44 -11.65 4.99
N THR A 36 -2.35 -10.94 4.77
CA THR A 36 -2.02 -10.31 3.49
C THR A 36 -0.83 -11.01 2.87
N SER A 37 -0.86 -11.21 1.55
CA SER A 37 0.26 -11.73 0.78
C SER A 37 0.34 -10.95 -0.53
N ASN A 38 1.57 -10.66 -0.94
CA ASN A 38 1.90 -10.08 -2.24
C ASN A 38 2.01 -11.15 -3.35
N GLY A 39 1.79 -12.43 -3.02
CA GLY A 39 1.87 -13.54 -3.97
C GLY A 39 3.28 -14.07 -4.23
N GLU A 40 4.31 -13.55 -3.56
CA GLU A 40 5.70 -14.05 -3.71
C GLU A 40 5.86 -15.47 -3.13
N ARG A 41 5.15 -15.75 -2.03
CA ARG A 41 5.04 -17.08 -1.45
C ARG A 41 3.58 -17.51 -1.40
N GLU A 42 3.29 -18.60 -2.11
CA GLU A 42 1.96 -19.18 -2.12
C GLU A 42 1.66 -19.90 -0.80
N PHE A 43 0.44 -19.68 -0.29
CA PHE A 43 -0.04 -20.47 0.84
C PHE A 43 -0.47 -21.86 0.39
N PRO A 44 -0.24 -22.91 1.21
CA PRO A 44 -0.69 -24.26 0.89
C PRO A 44 -2.20 -24.32 0.61
N PRO A 45 -2.68 -25.12 -0.36
CA PRO A 45 -4.11 -25.21 -0.68
C PRO A 45 -5.00 -25.58 0.52
N ALA A 46 -4.52 -26.42 1.43
CA ALA A 46 -5.25 -26.79 2.65
C ALA A 46 -5.43 -25.62 3.63
N PHE A 47 -4.53 -24.63 3.60
CA PHE A 47 -4.66 -23.40 4.35
C PHE A 47 -5.72 -22.49 3.72
N LEU A 48 -5.62 -22.26 2.41
CA LEU A 48 -6.55 -21.40 1.66
C LEU A 48 -8.01 -21.87 1.76
N ARG A 49 -8.27 -23.18 1.80
CA ARG A 49 -9.63 -23.74 2.00
C ARG A 49 -10.27 -23.35 3.34
N ARG A 50 -9.47 -22.89 4.32
CA ARG A 50 -9.93 -22.43 5.64
C ARG A 50 -10.02 -20.89 5.72
N CYS A 51 -9.77 -20.19 4.61
CA CYS A 51 -9.79 -18.74 4.53
C CYS A 51 -10.88 -18.27 3.55
N VAL A 52 -11.42 -17.09 3.82
CA VAL A 52 -12.16 -16.33 2.81
C VAL A 52 -11.12 -15.55 2.00
N SER A 53 -10.97 -15.86 0.71
CA SER A 53 -9.98 -15.21 -0.14
C SER A 53 -10.53 -13.93 -0.77
N LEU A 54 -9.83 -12.82 -0.54
CA LEU A 54 -10.06 -11.55 -1.23
C LEU A 54 -8.85 -11.25 -2.11
N ARG A 55 -9.05 -11.18 -3.42
CA ARG A 55 -8.01 -10.75 -4.36
C ARG A 55 -8.18 -9.26 -4.63
N LEU A 56 -7.23 -8.46 -4.14
CA LEU A 56 -7.14 -7.05 -4.47
C LEU A 56 -6.60 -6.93 -5.90
N ARG A 57 -7.41 -6.36 -6.80
CA ARG A 57 -7.00 -6.07 -8.17
C ARG A 57 -6.47 -4.64 -8.23
N GLN A 58 -5.63 -4.36 -9.22
CA GLN A 58 -5.23 -2.98 -9.49
C GLN A 58 -6.51 -2.16 -9.79
N PRO A 59 -6.67 -0.99 -9.15
CA PRO A 59 -7.83 -0.15 -9.39
C PRO A 59 -7.80 0.35 -10.84
N ASP A 60 -8.98 0.47 -11.44
CA ASP A 60 -9.15 1.24 -12.67
C ASP A 60 -9.12 2.74 -12.37
N ASP A 61 -9.16 3.54 -13.42
CA ASP A 61 -9.10 5.00 -13.36
C ASP A 61 -10.14 5.60 -12.40
N ASP A 62 -11.38 5.10 -12.46
CA ASP A 62 -12.50 5.58 -11.64
C ASP A 62 -12.29 5.22 -10.16
N HIS A 63 -11.92 3.97 -9.87
CA HIS A 63 -11.63 3.52 -8.51
C HIS A 63 -10.40 4.21 -7.93
N LEU A 64 -9.38 4.50 -8.74
CA LEU A 64 -8.21 5.24 -8.28
C LEU A 64 -8.57 6.69 -7.94
N ALA A 65 -9.45 7.33 -8.73
CA ALA A 65 -9.97 8.65 -8.42
C ALA A 65 -10.79 8.66 -7.11
N GLU A 66 -11.55 7.59 -6.83
CA GLU A 66 -12.21 7.38 -5.53
C GLU A 66 -11.22 7.25 -4.38
N ILE A 67 -10.17 6.46 -4.55
CA ILE A 67 -9.11 6.29 -3.55
C ILE A 67 -8.43 7.62 -3.24
N VAL A 68 -8.05 8.38 -4.27
CA VAL A 68 -7.45 9.71 -4.12
C VAL A 68 -8.38 10.64 -3.35
N ARG A 69 -9.67 10.66 -3.72
CA ARG A 69 -10.67 11.50 -3.05
C ARG A 69 -10.90 11.13 -1.59
N ALA A 70 -10.89 9.84 -1.26
CA ALA A 70 -11.01 9.37 0.11
C ALA A 70 -9.82 9.77 1.00
N HIS A 71 -8.61 9.83 0.43
CA HIS A 71 -7.39 10.17 1.19
C HIS A 71 -7.08 11.67 1.23
N LEU A 72 -7.42 12.42 0.17
CA LEU A 72 -6.98 13.82 0.00
C LEU A 72 -8.15 14.83 -0.06
N GLY A 73 -9.39 14.36 -0.08
CA GLY A 73 -10.59 15.17 -0.28
C GLY A 73 -10.92 15.40 -1.76
N GLU A 74 -11.92 16.25 -2.06
CA GLU A 74 -12.28 16.55 -3.45
C GLU A 74 -11.08 17.16 -4.21
N PRO A 75 -10.57 16.50 -5.26
CA PRO A 75 -9.46 17.02 -6.03
C PRO A 75 -9.91 18.26 -6.80
N ASP A 76 -9.12 19.33 -6.70
CA ASP A 76 -9.31 20.50 -7.56
C ASP A 76 -9.05 20.16 -9.04
N GLY A 77 -9.35 21.10 -9.93
CA GLY A 77 -9.20 20.88 -11.38
C GLY A 77 -7.77 20.52 -11.80
N TYR A 78 -6.78 20.92 -11.01
CA TYR A 78 -5.38 20.66 -11.26
C TYR A 78 -4.97 19.25 -10.81
N ALA A 79 -5.38 18.83 -9.61
CA ALA A 79 -5.21 17.46 -9.11
C ALA A 79 -5.88 16.43 -10.04
N ARG A 80 -7.04 16.76 -10.64
CA ARG A 80 -7.68 15.88 -11.65
C ARG A 80 -6.84 15.69 -12.91
N GLN A 81 -6.18 16.74 -13.40
CA GLN A 81 -5.26 16.61 -14.55
C GLN A 81 -4.04 15.76 -14.22
N LEU A 82 -3.46 15.94 -13.02
CA LEU A 82 -2.36 15.10 -12.53
C LEU A 82 -2.77 13.63 -12.44
N ILE A 83 -3.90 13.33 -11.80
CA ILE A 83 -4.46 11.97 -11.69
C ILE A 83 -4.61 11.35 -13.08
N HIS A 84 -5.21 12.08 -14.03
CA HIS A 84 -5.41 11.59 -15.38
C HIS A 84 -4.08 11.34 -16.13
N ARG A 85 -3.10 12.23 -15.98
CA ARG A 85 -1.76 12.06 -16.56
C ARG A 85 -1.05 10.84 -15.95
N PHE A 86 -1.10 10.67 -14.63
CA PHE A 86 -0.53 9.50 -13.97
C PHE A 86 -1.22 8.21 -14.43
N LEU A 87 -2.55 8.16 -14.43
CA LEU A 87 -3.34 7.02 -14.91
C LEU A 87 -3.01 6.63 -16.36
N SER A 88 -2.89 7.61 -17.25
CA SER A 88 -2.48 7.36 -18.64
C SER A 88 -1.10 6.71 -18.77
N ARG A 89 -0.20 6.93 -17.80
CA ARG A 89 1.13 6.34 -17.72
C ARG A 89 1.12 5.00 -16.96
N VAL A 90 0.21 4.79 -15.99
CA VAL A 90 0.01 3.51 -15.28
C VAL A 90 -0.43 2.38 -16.22
N GLY A 91 -1.05 2.70 -17.37
CA GLY A 91 -1.38 1.72 -18.41
C GLY A 91 -0.19 0.86 -18.90
N SER A 92 1.06 1.24 -18.60
CA SER A 92 2.27 0.41 -18.84
C SER A 92 2.58 -0.60 -17.73
N GLY A 93 1.90 -0.54 -16.58
CA GLY A 93 1.99 -1.52 -15.48
C GLY A 93 2.94 -1.15 -14.33
N GLU A 94 3.52 0.06 -14.30
CA GLU A 94 4.68 0.34 -13.43
C GLU A 94 4.39 1.10 -12.13
N LEU A 95 3.18 1.62 -11.89
CA LEU A 95 2.92 2.50 -10.74
C LEU A 95 1.95 1.90 -9.72
N ALA A 96 2.34 1.93 -8.44
CA ALA A 96 1.51 1.52 -7.32
C ALA A 96 0.62 2.68 -6.81
N THR A 97 -0.54 2.36 -6.23
CA THR A 97 -1.54 3.36 -5.77
C THR A 97 -1.00 4.32 -4.72
N ASP A 98 -0.18 3.82 -3.79
CA ASP A 98 0.49 4.60 -2.75
C ASP A 98 1.45 5.66 -3.33
N GLN A 99 2.12 5.33 -4.44
CA GLN A 99 3.02 6.24 -5.15
C GLN A 99 2.27 7.43 -5.73
N LEU A 100 1.11 7.19 -6.33
CA LEU A 100 0.23 8.27 -6.79
C LEU A 100 -0.22 9.14 -5.62
N LEU A 101 -0.66 8.54 -4.52
CA LEU A 101 -1.09 9.28 -3.33
C LEU A 101 0.03 10.17 -2.78
N ASN A 102 1.24 9.64 -2.68
CA ASN A 102 2.41 10.38 -2.23
C ASN A 102 2.75 11.55 -3.18
N ALA A 103 2.70 11.33 -4.50
CA ALA A 103 2.94 12.39 -5.48
C ALA A 103 1.92 13.54 -5.36
N ILE A 104 0.63 13.21 -5.24
CA ILE A 104 -0.42 14.23 -5.09
C ILE A 104 -0.32 14.94 -3.73
N TYR A 105 0.02 14.21 -2.66
CA TYR A 105 0.25 14.80 -1.35
C TYR A 105 1.40 15.82 -1.38
N LEU A 106 2.56 15.43 -1.92
CA LEU A 106 3.72 16.31 -2.07
C LEU A 106 3.39 17.53 -2.94
N ALA A 107 2.60 17.32 -4.00
CA ALA A 107 2.16 18.40 -4.86
C ALA A 107 1.38 19.48 -4.10
N ARG A 108 0.44 19.03 -3.26
CA ARG A 108 -0.41 19.92 -2.46
C ARG A 108 0.34 20.58 -1.31
N SER A 109 1.25 19.87 -0.64
CA SER A 109 1.98 20.38 0.52
C SER A 109 3.04 21.43 0.15
N SER A 110 3.57 21.37 -1.07
CA SER A 110 4.72 22.18 -1.47
C SER A 110 4.33 23.52 -2.08
N GLY A 111 3.04 23.76 -2.35
CA GLY A 111 2.56 25.00 -3.00
C GLY A 111 3.19 25.24 -4.38
N LEU A 112 3.71 24.18 -5.01
CA LEU A 112 4.44 24.23 -6.26
C LEU A 112 3.47 24.51 -7.41
N GLY A 113 3.91 25.35 -8.35
CA GLY A 113 3.17 25.61 -9.59
C GLY A 113 3.12 24.38 -10.49
N ALA A 114 2.24 24.42 -11.50
CA ALA A 114 1.97 23.29 -12.38
C ALA A 114 3.23 22.69 -13.03
N ASP A 115 4.16 23.55 -13.45
CA ASP A 115 5.39 23.15 -14.15
C ASP A 115 6.39 22.45 -13.22
N SER A 116 6.51 22.89 -11.97
CA SER A 116 7.44 22.31 -10.98
C SER A 116 7.00 20.92 -10.51
N LEU A 117 5.71 20.62 -10.63
CA LEU A 117 5.15 19.32 -10.30
C LEU A 117 5.27 18.33 -11.44
N ASP A 118 5.28 18.79 -12.68
CA ASP A 118 5.66 17.96 -13.82
C ASP A 118 7.11 17.54 -13.72
N GLU A 119 8.01 18.46 -13.33
CA GLU A 119 9.39 18.11 -13.02
C GLU A 119 9.50 17.14 -11.84
N LEU A 120 8.73 17.37 -10.76
CA LEU A 120 8.69 16.47 -9.62
C LEU A 120 8.19 15.08 -10.02
N ALA A 121 7.15 14.98 -10.85
CA ALA A 121 6.63 13.72 -11.36
C ALA A 121 7.68 13.00 -12.23
N GLU A 122 8.35 13.71 -13.16
CA GLU A 122 9.45 13.19 -13.96
C GLU A 122 10.64 12.72 -13.11
N GLN A 123 10.93 13.41 -12.00
CA GLN A 123 11.99 13.01 -11.07
C GLN A 123 11.61 11.85 -10.16
N LEU A 124 10.34 11.73 -9.78
CA LEU A 124 9.86 10.67 -8.90
C LEU A 124 9.63 9.36 -9.67
N MET A 125 9.09 9.42 -10.90
CA MET A 125 8.76 8.24 -11.72
C MET A 125 9.87 7.17 -11.79
N PRO A 126 11.17 7.50 -11.97
CA PRO A 126 12.27 6.52 -11.98
C PRO A 126 12.46 5.77 -10.67
N TYR A 127 12.07 6.36 -9.54
CA TYR A 127 12.17 5.76 -8.20
C TYR A 127 10.88 5.06 -7.80
N LEU A 128 9.74 5.52 -8.32
CA LEU A 128 8.43 4.92 -8.12
C LEU A 128 8.33 3.57 -8.86
N GLY A 129 8.81 3.48 -10.11
CA GLY A 129 8.91 2.19 -10.82
C GLY A 129 9.93 1.19 -10.27
N ARG A 130 10.74 1.57 -9.26
CA ARG A 130 11.85 0.76 -8.72
C ARG A 130 11.64 0.16 -7.35
N SER A 131 10.44 0.22 -6.78
CA SER A 131 10.12 -0.50 -5.52
C SER A 131 9.79 -1.98 -5.77
N ALA A 132 10.69 -2.66 -6.47
CA ALA A 132 10.92 -4.09 -6.33
C ALA A 132 12.41 -4.26 -5.98
N GLN A 133 12.83 -3.69 -4.86
CA GLN A 133 14.10 -4.07 -4.26
C GLN A 133 13.81 -5.35 -3.47
N PRO A 134 14.37 -6.51 -3.84
CA PRO A 134 14.20 -7.71 -3.05
C PRO A 134 14.87 -7.44 -1.71
N ASP A 135 14.08 -7.45 -0.64
CA ASP A 135 14.62 -7.52 0.72
C ASP A 135 15.50 -8.78 0.78
N ALA A 136 16.80 -8.54 0.71
CA ALA A 136 17.82 -9.54 0.89
C ALA A 136 17.76 -10.02 2.34
N PHE A 137 17.17 -11.20 2.52
CA PHE A 137 17.44 -12.10 3.63
C PHE A 137 17.93 -13.43 3.08
#